data_AF-A0A2U1UXC5-F1
#
_entry.id   AF-A0A2U1UXC5-F1
#
_cell.length_a   1.000
_cell.length_b   1.000
_cell.length_c   1.000
_cell.angle_alpha   90.00
_cell.angle_beta   90.00
_cell.angle_gamma   90.00
#
_symmetry.space_group_name_H-M   'P 1'
#
loop_
_entity.id
_entity.type
_entity.pdbx_description
1 polymer ?
#
loop_
_entity_poly.entity_id
_entity_poly.type
_entity_poly.pdbx_seq_one_letter_code
_entity_poly.pdbx_strand_id
1 'polypeptide(L)'
;MIRRADEMLALRDISAARRLYAYAAEAGSGKAAAALGQTYDPAFLDRIGAQGIRPDPALAVRWYRQAMSLGEAQVAPALSRLERR
;
A
#
# COMPACT_ATOMS: atom_id res chain seq x y z
N MET A 1 4.57 12.58 -7.87
CA MET A 1 3.65 11.45 -8.16
C MET A 1 2.81 11.03 -6.96
N ILE A 2 3.43 10.84 -5.78
CA ILE A 2 2.74 10.38 -4.55
C ILE A 2 1.53 11.25 -4.18
N ARG A 3 1.64 12.58 -4.21
CA ARG A 3 0.50 13.49 -3.92
C ARG A 3 -0.74 13.17 -4.75
N ARG A 4 -0.58 12.91 -6.04
CA ARG A 4 -1.70 12.57 -6.94
C ARG A 4 -2.28 11.20 -6.61
N ALA A 5 -1.44 10.25 -6.21
CA ALA A 5 -1.91 8.96 -5.73
C ALA A 5 -2.72 9.09 -4.43
N ASP A 6 -2.27 9.95 -3.50
CA ASP A 6 -2.98 10.25 -2.25
C ASP A 6 -4.35 10.90 -2.52
N GLU A 7 -4.44 11.77 -3.53
CA GLU A 7 -5.72 12.35 -3.97
C GLU A 7 -6.68 11.27 -4.52
N MET A 8 -6.19 10.35 -5.35
CA MET A 8 -7.00 9.23 -5.86
C MET A 8 -7.47 8.33 -4.71
N LEU A 9 -6.59 8.07 -3.75
CA LEU A 9 -6.91 7.29 -2.56
C LEU A 9 -7.98 7.99 -1.72
N ALA A 10 -7.89 9.32 -1.54
CA ALA A 10 -8.89 10.11 -0.83
C ALA A 10 -10.26 10.07 -1.51
N LEU A 11 -10.28 10.08 -2.85
CA LEU A 11 -11.49 9.93 -3.67
C LEU A 11 -12.00 8.47 -3.75
N ARG A 12 -11.35 7.53 -3.05
CA ARG A 12 -11.65 6.09 -3.07
C ARG A 12 -11.47 5.41 -4.42
N ASP A 13 -10.75 6.06 -5.34
CA ASP A 13 -10.24 5.43 -6.55
C ASP A 13 -8.95 4.66 -6.23
N ILE A 14 -9.11 3.51 -5.59
CA ILE A 14 -7.99 2.65 -5.17
C ILE A 14 -7.20 2.14 -6.39
N SER A 15 -7.88 1.90 -7.50
CA SER A 15 -7.26 1.41 -8.74
C SER A 15 -6.33 2.45 -9.36
N ALA A 16 -6.75 3.71 -9.43
CA ALA A 16 -5.88 4.79 -9.89
C ALA A 16 -4.74 5.07 -8.89
N ALA A 17 -5.02 5.05 -7.59
CA ALA A 17 -4.01 5.23 -6.55
C ALA A 17 -2.90 4.17 -6.66
N ARG A 18 -3.28 2.89 -6.80
CA ARG A 18 -2.35 1.75 -6.97
C ARG A 18 -1.39 1.96 -8.14
N ARG A 19 -1.88 2.40 -9.31
CA ARG A 19 -1.02 2.63 -10.48
C ARG A 19 0.02 3.72 -10.23
N LEU A 20 -0.39 4.81 -9.60
CA LEU A 20 0.49 5.94 -9.31
C LEU A 20 1.50 5.62 -8.20
N TYR A 21 1.09 4.90 -7.16
CA TYR A 21 2.01 4.43 -6.14
C TYR A 21 2.99 3.39 -6.68
N ALA A 22 2.56 2.47 -7.56
CA ALA A 22 3.43 1.48 -8.19
C ALA A 22 4.57 2.15 -8.96
N TYR A 23 4.25 3.11 -9.81
CA TYR A 23 5.27 3.87 -10.53
C TYR A 23 6.28 4.54 -9.58
N ALA A 24 5.81 5.19 -8.51
CA ALA A 24 6.70 5.86 -7.56
C ALA A 24 7.50 4.86 -6.69
N ALA A 25 6.93 3.70 -6.36
CA ALA A 25 7.60 2.64 -5.60
C ALA A 25 8.69 1.96 -6.45
N GLU A 26 8.42 1.72 -7.73
CA GLU A 26 9.39 1.22 -8.70
C GLU A 26 10.54 2.21 -8.92
N ALA A 27 10.27 3.52 -8.81
CA ALA A 27 11.29 4.57 -8.79
C ALA A 27 12.06 4.70 -7.45
N GLY A 28 11.86 3.77 -6.50
CA GLY A 28 12.60 3.72 -5.23
C GLY A 28 11.99 4.53 -4.08
N SER A 29 10.74 4.98 -4.20
CA SER A 29 10.08 5.67 -3.08
C SER A 29 9.56 4.68 -2.04
N GLY A 30 10.17 4.69 -0.86
CA GLY A 30 9.70 3.94 0.31
C GLY A 30 8.26 4.26 0.66
N LYS A 31 7.93 5.56 0.81
CA LYS A 31 6.56 6.03 1.08
C LYS A 31 5.54 5.49 0.07
N ALA A 32 5.88 5.48 -1.21
CA ALA A 32 4.99 4.94 -2.24
C ALA A 32 4.82 3.42 -2.12
N ALA A 33 5.90 2.68 -1.83
CA ALA A 33 5.83 1.24 -1.57
C ALA A 33 4.94 0.95 -0.34
N ALA A 34 5.07 1.74 0.74
CA ALA A 34 4.24 1.63 1.93
C ALA A 34 2.76 1.87 1.61
N ALA A 35 2.44 2.95 0.89
CA ALA A 35 1.08 3.27 0.50
C ALA A 35 0.49 2.23 -0.46
N LEU A 36 1.29 1.72 -1.41
CA LEU A 36 0.88 0.63 -2.29
C LEU A 36 0.55 -0.64 -1.50
N GLY A 37 1.40 -1.00 -0.53
CA GLY A 37 1.14 -2.13 0.37
C GLY A 37 -0.18 -1.97 1.13
N GLN A 38 -0.46 -0.78 1.65
CA GLN A 38 -1.74 -0.47 2.32
C GLN A 38 -2.94 -0.71 1.39
N THR A 39 -2.87 -0.30 0.12
CA THR A 39 -3.99 -0.51 -0.79
C THR A 39 -4.29 -1.99 -1.07
N TYR A 40 -3.35 -2.91 -0.83
CA TYR A 40 -3.58 -4.36 -0.95
C TYR A 40 -3.90 -5.04 0.39
N ASP A 41 -3.67 -4.36 1.50
CA ASP A 41 -3.85 -4.90 2.85
C ASP A 41 -5.34 -4.99 3.23
N PRO A 42 -5.87 -6.20 3.54
CA PRO A 42 -7.26 -6.36 3.93
C PRO A 42 -7.69 -5.44 5.07
N ALA A 43 -6.86 -5.29 6.11
CA ALA A 43 -7.26 -4.49 7.28
C ALA A 43 -7.32 -2.99 6.95
N PHE A 44 -6.52 -2.53 5.99
CA PHE A 44 -6.60 -1.15 5.52
C PHE A 44 -7.87 -0.94 4.68
N LEU A 45 -8.14 -1.84 3.75
CA LEU A 45 -9.34 -1.79 2.90
C LEU A 45 -10.63 -1.84 3.74
N ASP A 46 -10.67 -2.70 4.76
CA ASP A 46 -11.77 -2.80 5.72
C ASP A 46 -11.93 -1.50 6.51
N ARG A 47 -10.83 -0.92 7.02
CA ARG A 47 -10.84 0.34 7.78
C ARG A 47 -11.41 1.49 6.96
N ILE A 48 -11.08 1.56 5.68
CA ILE A 48 -11.61 2.60 4.82
C ILE A 48 -13.00 2.21 4.27
N GLY A 49 -13.48 0.99 4.44
CA GLY A 49 -14.77 0.56 3.88
C GLY A 49 -14.75 0.51 2.35
N ALA A 50 -13.62 0.09 1.76
CA ALA A 50 -13.51 -0.08 0.32
C ALA A 50 -14.42 -1.22 -0.15
N GLN A 51 -15.35 -0.93 -1.05
CA GLN A 51 -16.26 -1.92 -1.62
C GLN A 51 -15.81 -2.31 -3.04
N GLY A 52 -15.94 -3.59 -3.39
CA GLY A 52 -15.57 -4.10 -4.72
C GLY A 52 -14.07 -4.15 -5.03
N ILE A 53 -13.21 -3.76 -4.08
CA ILE A 53 -11.75 -3.85 -4.20
C ILE A 53 -11.28 -5.13 -3.55
N ARG A 54 -10.67 -6.02 -4.34
CA ARG A 54 -10.08 -7.26 -3.82
C ARG A 54 -8.76 -6.94 -3.10
N PRO A 55 -8.58 -7.37 -1.83
CA PRO A 55 -7.29 -7.34 -1.16
C PRO A 55 -6.33 -8.37 -1.77
N ASP A 56 -5.03 -8.16 -1.56
CA ASP A 56 -3.99 -9.14 -1.88
C ASP A 56 -2.90 -9.10 -0.78
N PRO A 57 -3.03 -9.94 0.26
CA PRO A 57 -2.06 -9.97 1.36
C PRO A 57 -0.62 -10.25 0.90
N ALA A 58 -0.43 -11.06 -0.15
CA ALA A 58 0.89 -11.42 -0.64
C ALA A 58 1.57 -10.21 -1.30
N LEU A 59 0.83 -9.44 -2.11
CA LEU A 59 1.33 -8.17 -2.65
C LEU A 59 1.57 -7.14 -1.56
N ALA A 60 0.70 -7.05 -0.55
CA ALA A 60 0.89 -6.15 0.58
C ALA A 60 2.22 -6.44 1.30
N VAL A 61 2.50 -7.72 1.62
CA VAL A 61 3.77 -8.16 2.22
C VAL A 61 4.97 -7.79 1.35
N ARG A 62 4.90 -8.05 0.04
CA ARG A 62 5.98 -7.71 -0.91
C ARG A 62 6.31 -6.22 -0.87
N TRP A 63 5.29 -5.36 -0.94
CA TRP A 63 5.50 -3.93 -0.95
C TRP A 63 5.91 -3.36 0.40
N TYR A 64 5.41 -3.91 1.51
CA TYR A 64 5.89 -3.53 2.84
C TYR A 64 7.35 -3.92 3.08
N ARG A 65 7.79 -5.09 2.62
CA ARG A 65 9.21 -5.46 2.68
C ARG A 65 10.09 -4.49 1.89
N GLN A 66 9.65 -4.08 0.70
CA GLN A 66 10.35 -3.07 -0.08
C GLN A 66 10.32 -1.69 0.60
N ALA A 67 9.20 -1.32 1.22
CA ALA A 67 9.12 -0.07 1.98
C ALA A 67 10.10 -0.08 3.17
N MET A 68 10.24 -1.21 3.88
CA MET A 68 11.22 -1.38 4.95
C MET A 68 12.67 -1.30 4.45
N SER A 69 13.01 -1.91 3.31
CA SER A 69 14.35 -1.79 2.72
C SER A 69 14.70 -0.36 2.32
N LEU A 70 13.67 0.46 2.05
CA LEU A 70 13.77 1.89 1.72
C LEU A 70 13.61 2.82 2.94
N GLY A 71 13.57 2.29 4.16
CA GLY A 71 13.58 3.06 5.41
C GLY A 71 12.21 3.37 6.05
N GLU A 72 11.11 2.87 5.49
CA GLU A 72 9.76 3.07 6.06
C GLU A 72 9.47 2.06 7.19
N ALA A 73 10.14 2.23 8.32
CA ALA A 73 9.99 1.32 9.47
C ALA A 73 8.56 1.26 10.04
N GLN A 74 7.72 2.29 9.79
CA GLN A 74 6.34 2.33 10.29
C GLN A 74 5.43 1.25 9.71
N VAL A 75 5.81 0.56 8.63
CA VAL A 75 5.03 -0.55 8.06
C VAL A 75 5.23 -1.87 8.81
N ALA A 76 6.23 -1.97 9.70
CA ALA A 76 6.58 -3.21 10.39
C ALA A 76 5.40 -3.86 11.14
N PRO A 77 4.53 -3.14 11.88
CA PRO A 77 3.39 -3.76 12.54
C PRO A 77 2.38 -4.38 11.55
N ALA A 78 2.17 -3.74 10.39
CA ALA A 78 1.29 -4.24 9.36
C ALA A 78 1.89 -5.48 8.68
N LEU A 79 3.19 -5.45 8.38
CA LEU A 79 3.93 -6.58 7.81
C LEU A 79 3.88 -7.80 8.75
N SER A 80 4.25 -7.64 10.03
CA SER A 80 4.23 -8.73 11.01
C SER A 80 2.83 -9.29 11.27
N ARG A 81 1.77 -8.50 11.07
CA ARG A 81 0.39 -9.02 11.12
C ARG A 81 0.06 -9.89 9.92
N LEU A 82 0.50 -9.51 8.72
CA LEU A 82 0.24 -10.27 7.50
C LEU A 82 1.08 -11.55 7.41
N GLU A 83 2.31 -11.55 7.94
CA GLU A 83 3.19 -12.74 7.96
C GLU A 83 2.79 -13.80 8.99
N ARG A 84 1.93 -13.46 9.95
CA ARG A 84 1.44 -14.39 10.99
C ARG A 84 0.10 -15.05 10.63
N ARG A 85 -0.47 -14.71 9.48
CA ARG A 85 -1.72 -15.30 8.96
C ARG A 85 -1.43 -16.46 8.03
#